data_AF-A0A6B3HQD6-F1
#
_entry.id   AF-A0A6B3HQD6-F1
#
_cell.length_a   1.000
_cell.length_b   1.000
_cell.length_c   1.000
_cell.angle_alpha   90.00
_cell.angle_beta   90.00
_cell.angle_gamma   90.00
#
_symmetry.space_group_name_H-M   'P 1'
#
loop_
_entity.id
_entity.type
_entity.pdbx_description
1 polymer ?
#
loop_
_entity_poly.entity_id
_entity_poly.type
_entity_poly.pdbx_seq_one_letter_code
_entity_poly.pdbx_strand_id
1 'polypeptide(L)'
;GTETPLGEVRRGLEQLAHDHPFLLTSRYAGDHAEIRYWEEARDLHDAAAVALRLWGEHRSSAQLPPWKIVGLEVIDRETYHLRIAEGYGPPPAAPVGVHPY
;
A
#
# COMPACT_ATOMS: atom_id res chain seq x y z
N GLY A 1 7.50 -17.98 -0.34
CA GLY A 1 6.23 -18.74 -0.33
C GLY A 1 5.94 -19.18 -1.75
N THR A 2 4.90 -19.97 -1.98
CA THR A 2 4.43 -20.28 -3.35
C THR A 2 4.12 -18.96 -4.08
N GLU A 3 4.66 -18.77 -5.28
CA GLU A 3 4.37 -17.59 -6.09
C GLU A 3 2.87 -17.57 -6.41
N THR A 4 2.21 -16.45 -6.09
CA THR A 4 0.81 -16.22 -6.42
C THR A 4 0.72 -15.69 -7.86
N PRO A 5 -0.19 -16.22 -8.70
CA PRO A 5 -0.39 -15.69 -10.04
C PRO A 5 -0.64 -14.17 -10.02
N LEU A 6 0.12 -13.41 -10.81
CA LEU A 6 0.05 -11.94 -10.83
C LEU A 6 -1.37 -11.41 -11.07
N GLY A 7 -2.16 -12.10 -11.91
CA GLY A 7 -3.54 -11.71 -12.18
C GLY A 7 -4.50 -11.90 -11.01
N GLU A 8 -4.18 -12.74 -10.02
CA GLU A 8 -4.94 -12.88 -8.78
C GLU A 8 -4.55 -11.78 -7.80
N VAL A 9 -3.24 -11.52 -7.65
CA VAL A 9 -2.73 -10.42 -6.82
C VAL A 9 -3.29 -9.07 -7.29
N ARG A 10 -3.28 -8.82 -8.61
CA ARG A 10 -3.87 -7.62 -9.20
C ARG A 10 -5.34 -7.45 -8.81
N ARG A 11 -6.14 -8.48 -9.02
CA ARG A 11 -7.59 -8.45 -8.73
C ARG A 11 -7.85 -8.20 -7.25
N GLY A 12 -7.08 -8.81 -6.36
CA GLY A 12 -7.23 -8.57 -4.93
C GLY A 12 -6.85 -7.15 -4.51
N LEU A 13 -5.78 -6.58 -5.09
CA LEU A 13 -5.40 -5.19 -4.83
C LEU A 13 -6.41 -4.19 -5.42
N GLU A 14 -7.00 -4.49 -6.58
CA GLU A 14 -8.09 -3.71 -7.18
C GLU A 14 -9.33 -3.73 -6.26
N GLN A 15 -9.69 -4.90 -5.71
CA GLN A 15 -10.79 -5.01 -4.75
C GLN A 15 -10.49 -4.25 -3.45
N LEU A 16 -9.28 -4.37 -2.92
CA LEU A 16 -8.86 -3.62 -1.73
C LEU A 16 -8.97 -2.10 -1.97
N ALA A 17 -8.54 -1.61 -3.13
CA ALA A 17 -8.66 -0.19 -3.51
C ALA A 17 -10.11 0.26 -3.70
N HIS A 18 -10.98 -0.63 -4.19
CA HIS A 18 -12.40 -0.36 -4.31
C HIS A 18 -13.07 -0.22 -2.94
N ASP A 19 -12.75 -1.11 -2.00
CA ASP A 19 -13.30 -1.12 -0.65
C ASP A 19 -12.77 0.04 0.20
N HIS A 20 -11.58 0.56 -0.13
CA HIS A 20 -10.85 1.58 0.61
C HIS A 20 -10.36 2.71 -0.31
N PRO A 21 -11.25 3.67 -0.65
CA PRO A 21 -11.02 4.67 -1.69
C PRO A 21 -9.94 5.74 -1.40
N PHE A 22 -9.06 5.50 -0.42
CA PHE A 22 -7.92 6.35 -0.06
C PHE A 22 -6.57 5.82 -0.59
N LEU A 23 -6.54 4.62 -1.19
CA LEU A 23 -5.31 4.07 -1.76
C LEU A 23 -4.79 4.95 -2.91
N LEU A 24 -3.55 5.43 -2.77
CA LEU A 24 -2.87 6.18 -3.82
C LEU A 24 -2.35 5.23 -4.89
N THR A 25 -1.56 4.25 -4.49
CA THR A 25 -0.87 3.32 -5.40
C THR A 25 -0.55 2.00 -4.73
N SER A 26 -0.63 0.91 -5.47
CA SER A 26 -0.11 -0.39 -5.04
C SER A 26 0.84 -0.97 -6.07
N ARG A 27 1.99 -1.49 -5.62
CA ARG A 27 2.94 -2.26 -6.44
C ARG A 27 2.99 -3.70 -6.01
N TYR A 28 3.10 -4.65 -6.94
CA TYR A 28 3.04 -6.07 -6.57
C TYR A 28 3.87 -6.99 -7.47
N ALA A 29 4.29 -8.11 -6.88
CA ALA A 29 4.98 -9.22 -7.50
C ALA A 29 4.30 -10.53 -7.06
N GLY A 30 4.83 -11.68 -7.49
CA GLY A 30 4.28 -12.99 -7.14
C GLY A 30 4.40 -13.35 -5.65
N ASP A 31 5.19 -12.62 -4.88
CA ASP A 31 5.54 -12.94 -3.50
C ASP A 31 5.39 -11.76 -2.50
N HIS A 32 5.16 -10.54 -2.99
CA HIS A 32 4.97 -9.36 -2.14
C HIS A 32 4.13 -8.27 -2.81
N ALA A 33 3.64 -7.33 -2.00
CA ALA A 33 3.02 -6.10 -2.44
C ALA A 33 3.45 -4.94 -1.54
N GLU A 34 3.52 -3.74 -2.11
CA GLU A 34 3.65 -2.46 -1.41
C GLU A 34 2.38 -1.65 -1.67
N ILE A 35 1.80 -1.09 -0.60
CA ILE A 35 0.62 -0.25 -0.66
C ILE A 35 1.01 1.12 -0.11
N ARG A 36 0.58 2.18 -0.80
CA ARG A 36 0.78 3.57 -0.38
C ARG A 36 -0.54 4.33 -0.40
N TYR A 37 -0.76 5.14 0.61
CA TYR A 37 -1.97 5.94 0.77
C TYR A 37 -1.73 7.15 1.67
N TRP A 38 -2.65 8.11 1.65
CA TRP A 38 -2.68 9.22 2.60
C TRP A 38 -3.81 9.00 3.60
N GLU A 39 -3.53 9.25 4.87
CA GLU A 39 -4.51 9.18 5.96
C GLU A 39 -4.39 10.44 6.81
N GLU A 40 -5.52 10.92 7.33
CA GLU A 40 -5.53 11.91 8.40
C GLU A 40 -5.48 11.19 9.74
N ALA A 41 -4.44 11.45 10.53
CA ALA A 41 -4.27 10.88 11.85
C ALA A 41 -3.78 11.96 12.82
N ARG A 42 -4.15 11.82 14.10
CA ARG A 42 -3.77 12.79 15.15
C ARG A 42 -2.27 12.72 15.46
N ASP A 43 -1.70 11.53 15.38
CA ASP A 43 -0.29 11.27 15.61
C ASP A 43 0.20 10.07 14.78
N LEU A 44 1.51 9.83 14.85
CA LEU A 44 2.20 8.74 14.16
C LEU A 44 1.69 7.36 14.58
N HIS A 45 1.29 7.18 15.84
CA HIS A 45 0.84 5.89 16.36
C HIS A 45 -0.53 5.53 15.78
N ASP A 46 -1.45 6.50 15.75
CA ASP A 46 -2.76 6.36 15.11
C ASP A 46 -2.58 6.00 13.62
N ALA A 47 -1.71 6.71 12.89
CA ALA A 47 -1.43 6.43 11.48
C ALA A 47 -0.88 5.02 11.25
N ALA A 48 0.08 4.59 12.08
CA ALA A 48 0.65 3.24 12.01
C ALA A 48 -0.39 2.16 12.32
N ALA A 49 -1.28 2.40 13.30
CA ALA A 49 -2.32 1.46 13.65
C ALA A 49 -3.32 1.24 12.50
N VAL A 50 -3.70 2.31 11.80
CA VAL A 50 -4.55 2.23 10.59
C VAL A 50 -3.87 1.38 9.52
N ALA A 51 -2.58 1.62 9.24
CA ALA A 51 -1.82 0.87 8.23
C ALA A 51 -1.74 -0.63 8.53
N LEU A 52 -1.50 -0.98 9.79
CA LEU A 52 -1.42 -2.37 10.23
C LEU A 52 -2.77 -3.08 10.14
N ARG A 53 -3.88 -2.38 10.42
CA ARG A 53 -5.24 -2.92 10.35
C ARG A 53 -5.70 -3.13 8.91
N LEU A 54 -5.38 -2.23 7.99
CA LEU A 54 -5.79 -2.30 6.59
C LEU A 54 -5.55 -3.69 5.98
N TRP A 55 -4.33 -4.21 6.10
CA TRP A 55 -4.02 -5.55 5.60
C TRP A 55 -4.61 -6.67 6.47
N GLY A 56 -4.53 -6.49 7.80
CA GLY A 56 -4.99 -7.46 8.79
C GLY A 56 -6.49 -7.76 8.70
N GLU A 57 -7.29 -6.78 8.33
CA GLU A 57 -8.75 -6.85 8.32
C GLU A 57 -9.28 -7.17 6.92
N HIS A 58 -8.62 -6.70 5.85
CA HIS A 58 -9.20 -6.73 4.50
C HIS A 58 -8.54 -7.70 3.52
N ARG A 59 -7.36 -8.28 3.81
CA ARG A 59 -6.73 -9.22 2.86
C ARG A 59 -7.63 -10.41 2.51
N SER A 60 -8.41 -10.90 3.47
CA SER A 60 -9.26 -12.08 3.26
C SER A 60 -10.49 -11.75 2.41
N SER A 61 -11.14 -10.60 2.64
CA SER A 61 -12.27 -10.16 1.82
C SER A 61 -11.85 -9.81 0.40
N ALA A 62 -10.64 -9.25 0.25
CA ALA A 62 -10.03 -8.95 -1.04
C ALA A 62 -9.38 -10.16 -1.73
N GLN A 63 -9.46 -11.38 -1.17
CA GLN A 63 -8.84 -12.59 -1.71
C GLN A 63 -7.32 -12.46 -1.96
N LEU A 64 -6.65 -11.64 -1.16
CA LEU A 64 -5.20 -11.48 -1.20
C LEU A 64 -4.50 -12.64 -0.51
N PRO A 65 -3.26 -12.99 -0.94
CA PRO A 65 -2.47 -14.01 -0.27
C PRO A 65 -2.28 -13.71 1.22
N PRO A 66 -2.07 -14.75 2.06
CA PRO A 66 -1.89 -14.58 3.50
C PRO A 66 -0.48 -14.06 3.86
N TRP A 67 0.04 -13.12 3.08
CA TRP A 67 1.29 -12.44 3.34
C TRP A 67 1.21 -11.63 4.63
N LYS A 68 2.36 -11.44 5.26
CA LYS A 68 2.52 -10.65 6.48
C LYS A 68 3.05 -9.27 6.10
N ILE A 69 2.66 -8.25 6.87
CA ILE A 69 3.36 -6.97 6.82
C ILE A 69 4.78 -7.18 7.34
N VAL A 70 5.77 -6.88 6.49
CA VAL A 70 7.20 -7.00 6.83
C VAL A 70 7.90 -5.64 6.93
N GLY A 71 7.25 -4.57 6.52
CA GLY A 71 7.74 -3.20 6.61
C GLY A 71 6.59 -2.20 6.65
N LEU A 72 6.81 -1.08 7.34
CA LEU A 72 5.88 0.03 7.46
C LEU A 72 6.71 1.33 7.48
N GLU A 73 6.37 2.26 6.59
CA GLU A 73 6.88 3.62 6.62
C GLU A 73 5.70 4.58 6.77
N VAL A 74 5.81 5.52 7.70
CA VAL A 74 4.82 6.59 7.90
C VAL A 74 5.60 7.91 7.89
N ILE A 75 5.20 8.79 6.99
CA ILE A 75 5.80 10.11 6.81
C ILE A 75 4.69 11.14 6.67
N ASP A 76 4.93 12.36 7.13
CA ASP A 76 4.04 13.47 6.84
C ASP A 76 4.22 13.97 5.39
N ARG A 77 3.29 14.85 4.98
CA ARG A 77 3.29 15.41 3.62
C ARG A 77 4.51 16.27 3.34
N GLU A 78 5.00 17.02 4.33
CA GLU A 78 6.16 17.90 4.16
C GLU A 78 7.42 17.08 3.85
N THR A 79 7.66 16.03 4.63
CA THR A 79 8.74 15.07 4.46
C THR A 79 8.66 14.37 3.10
N TYR A 80 7.47 13.97 2.66
CA TYR A 80 7.29 13.41 1.31
C TYR A 80 7.68 14.41 0.23
N HIS A 81 7.18 15.65 0.29
CA HIS A 81 7.50 16.68 -0.68
C HIS A 81 8.99 17.02 -0.70
N LEU A 82 9.64 17.07 0.46
CA LEU A 82 11.08 17.28 0.56
C LEU A 82 11.85 16.17 -0.14
N ARG A 83 11.55 14.90 0.15
CA ARG A 83 12.23 13.75 -0.49
C ARG A 83 12.05 13.76 -2.01
N ILE A 84 10.85 14.10 -2.49
CA ILE A 84 10.60 14.24 -3.93
C ILE A 84 11.47 15.35 -4.53
N ALA A 85 11.54 16.51 -3.87
CA ALA A 85 12.37 17.63 -4.33
C ALA A 85 13.87 17.29 -4.33
N GLU A 86 14.33 16.47 -3.39
CA GLU A 86 15.73 16.00 -3.29
C GLU A 86 16.05 14.81 -4.21
N GLY A 87 15.06 14.24 -4.91
CA GLY A 87 15.26 13.10 -5.81
C GLY A 87 15.42 11.74 -5.10
N TYR A 88 15.26 11.69 -3.78
CA TYR A 88 15.28 10.46 -2.97
C TYR A 88 13.87 9.92 -2.68
N GLY A 89 12.84 10.69 -3.03
CA GLY A 89 11.46 10.27 -2.87
C GLY A 89 11.13 9.11 -3.79
N PRO A 90 10.24 8.20 -3.36
CA PRO A 90 9.62 7.29 -4.31
C PRO A 90 9.08 8.09 -5.50
N PRO A 91 9.11 7.58 -6.74
CA PRO A 91 8.63 8.34 -7.90
C PRO A 91 7.27 8.96 -7.58
N PRO A 92 7.04 10.24 -7.93
CA PRO A 92 5.83 10.95 -7.54
C PRO A 92 4.63 10.09 -7.90
N ALA A 93 3.73 9.86 -6.94
CA ALA A 93 2.58 8.97 -7.10
C ALA A 93 1.88 9.22 -8.46
N ALA A 94 2.16 8.37 -9.44
CA ALA A 94 1.68 8.49 -10.80
C ALA A 94 1.41 7.08 -11.34
N PRO A 95 0.32 6.88 -12.10
CA PRO A 95 -1.05 7.29 -11.79
C PRO A 95 -1.65 6.38 -10.70
N VAL A 96 -2.73 6.86 -10.07
CA VAL A 96 -3.54 6.07 -9.13
C VAL A 96 -3.81 4.68 -9.68
N GLY A 97 -3.64 3.64 -8.86
CA GLY A 97 -3.98 2.26 -9.25
C GLY A 97 -2.98 1.18 -8.81
N VAL A 98 -3.08 0.02 -9.47
CA VAL A 98 -2.39 -1.23 -9.13
C VAL A 98 -1.44 -1.63 -10.26
N HIS A 99 -0.14 -1.69 -9.98
CA HIS A 99 0.90 -1.88 -10.99
C HIS A 99 1.88 -2.99 -10.58
N PRO A 100 2.41 -3.80 -11.52
CA PRO A 100 3.49 -4.73 -11.18
C PRO A 100 4.77 -3.97 -10.79
N TYR A 101 5.71 -4.66 -10.11
CA TYR A 101 7.05 -4.11 -9.82
C TYR A 101 7.87 -3.85 -11.08
#